data_AF-A0A1A7PQ17-F1
#
_entry.id   AF-A0A1A7PQ17-F1
#
_cell.length_a   1.000
_cell.length_b   1.000
_cell.length_c   1.000
_cell.angle_alpha   90.00
_cell.angle_beta   90.00
_cell.angle_gamma   90.00
#
_symmetry.space_group_name_H-M   'P 1'
#
loop_
_entity.id
_entity.type
_entity.pdbx_description
1 polymer ?
#
loop_
_entity_poly.entity_id
_entity_poly.type
_entity_poly.pdbx_seq_one_letter_code
_entity_poly.pdbx_strand_id
1 'polypeptide(L)'
;MYFARGFFSSGLHEIAHWLVAGKARRELEDFGYWYEPDGRSEDQQREFEKVEVKPQALEWILANAAGFRYFASADNLNGNPGDTGPFKQKVYQQVCDYVARGLPKRAEKLRLALAEFYHRPTEINLAEFDVTKI
;
A
#
# COMPACT_ATOMS: atom_id res chain seq x y z
N MET A 1 -7.19 13.72 -5.50
CA MET A 1 -7.18 12.24 -5.50
C MET A 1 -7.87 11.80 -6.76
N TYR A 2 -7.08 11.48 -7.77
CA TYR A 2 -7.56 11.07 -9.07
C TYR A 2 -7.47 9.55 -9.15
N PHE A 3 -8.55 8.88 -9.52
CA PHE A 3 -8.58 7.42 -9.62
C PHE A 3 -8.24 7.00 -11.05
N ALA A 4 -7.17 6.23 -11.24
CA ALA A 4 -6.89 5.61 -12.53
C ALA A 4 -7.88 4.45 -12.76
N ARG A 5 -8.88 4.69 -13.63
CA ARG A 5 -9.68 3.66 -14.31
C ARG A 5 -10.63 2.81 -13.45
N GLY A 6 -11.20 3.35 -12.37
CA GLY A 6 -12.36 2.72 -11.69
C GLY A 6 -12.09 1.35 -11.06
N PHE A 7 -10.83 0.98 -10.86
CA PHE A 7 -10.45 -0.25 -10.14
C PHE A 7 -10.38 0.02 -8.64
N PHE A 8 -10.99 -0.87 -7.86
CA PHE A 8 -10.99 -0.82 -6.40
C PHE A 8 -9.56 -0.76 -5.81
N SER A 9 -8.60 -1.45 -6.44
CA SER A 9 -7.18 -1.40 -6.07
C SER A 9 -6.57 0.00 -6.25
N SER A 10 -6.82 0.68 -7.38
CA SER A 10 -6.36 2.06 -7.57
C SER A 10 -6.92 3.00 -6.50
N GLY A 11 -8.16 2.78 -6.05
CA GLY A 11 -8.73 3.58 -4.97
C GLY A 11 -8.08 3.36 -3.62
N LEU A 12 -7.85 2.10 -3.24
CA LEU A 12 -7.16 1.78 -1.99
C LEU A 12 -5.72 2.25 -1.97
N HIS A 13 -5.02 2.15 -3.11
CA HIS A 13 -3.65 2.61 -3.27
C HIS A 13 -3.52 4.10 -2.97
N GLU A 14 -4.31 4.93 -3.66
CA GLU A 14 -4.35 6.38 -3.44
C GLU A 14 -4.68 6.73 -1.97
N ILE A 15 -5.61 5.99 -1.35
CA ILE A 15 -5.98 6.19 0.06
C ILE A 15 -4.80 5.89 0.96
N ALA A 16 -4.06 4.82 0.69
CA ALA A 16 -2.88 4.46 1.44
C ALA A 16 -1.80 5.57 1.35
N HIS A 17 -1.57 6.11 0.14
CA HIS A 17 -0.69 7.27 -0.05
C HIS A 17 -1.10 8.47 0.82
N TRP A 18 -2.39 8.84 0.81
CA TRP A 18 -2.92 9.92 1.64
C TRP A 18 -2.81 9.67 3.15
N LEU A 19 -2.94 8.41 3.57
CA LEU A 19 -2.81 8.00 4.97
C LEU A 19 -1.37 8.10 5.47
N VAL A 20 -0.39 7.75 4.63
CA VAL A 20 1.05 7.91 4.92
C VAL A 20 1.47 9.38 4.88
N ALA A 21 0.86 10.19 4.01
CA ALA A 21 1.16 11.60 3.88
C ALA A 21 0.88 12.37 5.19
N GLY A 22 1.93 12.94 5.78
CA GLY A 22 1.85 13.86 6.93
C GLY A 22 1.16 15.17 6.58
N LYS A 23 0.89 16.03 7.57
CA LYS A 23 0.12 17.28 7.38
C LYS A 23 0.73 18.18 6.29
N ALA A 24 2.03 18.42 6.34
CA ALA A 24 2.74 19.22 5.34
C ALA A 24 2.74 18.58 3.94
N ARG A 25 2.87 17.24 3.86
CA ARG A 25 2.84 16.54 2.56
C ARG A 25 1.46 16.60 1.91
N ARG A 26 0.37 16.69 2.68
CA ARG A 26 -0.99 16.84 2.13
C ARG A 26 -1.27 18.15 1.42
N GLU A 27 -0.40 19.14 1.59
CA GLU A 27 -0.50 20.43 0.93
C GLU A 27 0.24 20.44 -0.42
N LEU A 28 0.98 19.36 -0.74
CA LEU A 28 1.70 19.20 -2.00
C LEU A 28 0.86 18.42 -3.02
N GLU A 29 1.03 18.74 -4.30
CA GLU A 29 0.54 17.93 -5.41
C GLU A 29 1.10 16.49 -5.29
N ASP A 30 0.25 15.48 -5.47
CA ASP A 30 0.51 14.05 -5.24
C ASP A 30 1.22 13.73 -3.91
N PHE A 31 0.94 14.51 -2.87
CA PHE A 31 1.53 14.39 -1.54
C PHE A 31 3.07 14.51 -1.48
N GLY A 32 3.68 15.05 -2.54
CA GLY A 32 5.13 15.07 -2.72
C GLY A 32 5.73 13.69 -2.95
N TYR A 33 4.95 12.71 -3.42
CA TYR A 33 5.50 11.46 -3.94
C TYR A 33 6.28 11.74 -5.23
N TRP A 34 7.39 11.01 -5.38
CA TRP A 34 8.25 11.11 -6.55
C TRP A 34 7.54 10.49 -7.75
N TYR A 35 7.25 11.29 -8.77
CA TYR A 35 6.75 10.80 -10.04
C TYR A 35 7.94 10.60 -10.99
N GLU A 36 8.48 9.38 -11.03
CA GLU A 36 9.38 9.00 -12.12
C GLU A 36 8.52 8.41 -13.24
N PRO A 37 8.63 8.91 -14.48
CA PRO A 37 7.94 8.29 -15.60
C PRO A 37 8.37 6.83 -15.76
N ASP A 38 7.48 6.07 -16.38
CA ASP A 38 7.65 4.67 -16.70
C ASP A 38 8.93 4.41 -17.52
N GLY A 39 9.54 3.22 -17.37
CA GLY A 39 10.85 2.90 -17.96
C GLY A 39 12.04 3.06 -17.01
N ARG A 40 11.79 2.90 -15.71
CA ARG A 40 12.83 2.96 -14.66
C ARG A 40 13.87 1.86 -14.83
N SER A 41 15.13 2.22 -14.59
CA SER A 41 16.21 1.24 -14.39
C SER A 41 15.99 0.44 -13.11
N GLU A 42 16.70 -0.68 -12.95
CA GLU A 42 16.61 -1.48 -11.72
C GLU A 42 16.99 -0.67 -10.47
N ASP A 43 18.03 0.16 -10.54
CA ASP A 43 18.45 1.01 -9.41
C ASP A 43 17.38 2.04 -9.04
N GLN A 44 16.77 2.68 -10.04
CA GLN A 44 15.65 3.61 -9.83
C GLN A 44 14.43 2.89 -9.24
N GLN A 45 14.17 1.65 -9.68
CA GLN A 45 13.12 0.82 -9.13
C GLN A 45 13.34 0.55 -7.63
N ARG A 46 14.58 0.26 -7.20
CA ARG A 46 14.89 0.03 -5.77
C ARG A 46 14.70 1.28 -4.92
N GLU A 47 14.99 2.47 -5.43
CA GLU A 47 14.70 3.71 -4.70
C GLU A 47 13.19 3.97 -4.57
N PHE A 48 12.44 3.73 -5.65
CA PHE A 48 10.98 3.81 -5.59
C PHE A 48 10.36 2.82 -4.60
N GLU A 49 10.78 1.56 -4.64
CA GLU A 49 10.28 0.53 -3.74
C GLU A 49 10.43 0.93 -2.26
N LYS A 50 11.47 1.70 -1.89
CA LYS A 50 11.64 2.19 -0.50
C LYS A 50 10.53 3.14 -0.07
N VAL A 51 10.07 4.03 -0.95
CA VAL A 51 8.99 4.97 -0.63
C VAL A 51 7.62 4.30 -0.67
N GLU A 52 7.48 3.22 -1.44
CA GLU A 52 6.27 2.43 -1.61
C GLU A 52 5.97 1.43 -0.48
N VAL A 53 6.97 1.04 0.32
CA VAL A 53 6.77 0.02 1.37
C VAL A 53 5.59 0.34 2.29
N LYS A 54 5.46 1.59 2.74
CA LYS A 54 4.41 2.01 3.68
C LYS A 54 3.03 2.14 3.02
N PRO A 55 2.89 2.82 1.87
CA PRO A 55 1.64 2.81 1.11
C PRO A 55 1.15 1.39 0.84
N GLN A 56 1.98 0.52 0.29
CA GLN A 56 1.59 -0.84 -0.11
C GLN A 56 1.24 -1.73 1.08
N ALA A 57 1.91 -1.57 2.22
CA ALA A 57 1.54 -2.26 3.46
C ALA A 57 0.16 -1.80 3.99
N LEU A 58 -0.14 -0.50 3.95
CA LEU A 58 -1.46 0.01 4.33
C LEU A 58 -2.54 -0.40 3.33
N GLU A 59 -2.24 -0.38 2.03
CA GLU A 59 -3.15 -0.87 0.99
C GLU A 59 -3.53 -2.33 1.25
N TRP A 60 -2.55 -3.19 1.54
CA TRP A 60 -2.81 -4.59 1.85
C TRP A 60 -3.69 -4.76 3.10
N ILE A 61 -3.43 -4.01 4.17
CA ILE A 61 -4.25 -4.05 5.39
C ILE A 61 -5.70 -3.59 5.10
N LEU A 62 -5.88 -2.53 4.33
CA LEU A 62 -7.21 -2.03 3.96
C LEU A 62 -7.94 -2.99 3.03
N ALA A 63 -7.24 -3.60 2.07
CA ALA A 63 -7.78 -4.61 1.18
C ALA A 63 -8.25 -5.84 1.98
N ASN A 64 -7.44 -6.31 2.94
CA ASN A 64 -7.80 -7.41 3.83
C ASN A 64 -9.05 -7.07 4.68
N ALA A 65 -9.13 -5.87 5.23
CA ALA A 65 -10.29 -5.38 5.96
C ALA A 65 -11.55 -5.29 5.11
N ALA A 66 -11.41 -5.06 3.79
CA ALA A 66 -12.51 -5.07 2.83
C ALA A 66 -12.80 -6.46 2.23
N GLY A 67 -12.02 -7.49 2.58
CA GLY A 67 -12.12 -8.82 1.96
C GLY A 67 -11.69 -8.83 0.48
N PHE A 68 -10.90 -7.86 0.05
CA PHE A 68 -10.42 -7.72 -1.32
C PHE A 68 -9.02 -8.30 -1.49
N ARG A 69 -8.74 -8.87 -2.68
CA ARG A 69 -7.42 -9.43 -2.99
C ARG A 69 -6.43 -8.32 -3.33
N TYR A 70 -5.32 -8.29 -2.60
CA TYR A 70 -4.21 -7.36 -2.83
C TYR A 70 -3.15 -7.98 -3.75
N PHE A 71 -2.48 -7.12 -4.52
CA PHE A 71 -1.32 -7.44 -5.35
C PHE A 71 -0.28 -6.34 -5.18
N ALA A 72 0.98 -6.69 -4.95
CA ALA A 72 2.04 -5.70 -4.88
C ALA A 72 2.30 -5.11 -6.26
N SER A 73 2.27 -3.78 -6.38
CA SER A 73 2.52 -3.07 -7.64
C SER A 73 3.94 -2.51 -7.66
N ALA A 74 4.73 -2.87 -8.68
CA ALA A 74 6.03 -2.23 -8.93
C ALA A 74 5.88 -0.91 -9.74
N ASP A 75 4.68 -0.66 -10.29
CA ASP A 75 4.30 0.53 -11.06
C ASP A 75 5.20 0.88 -12.26
N ASN A 76 5.83 -0.11 -12.89
CA ASN A 76 6.79 0.08 -14.00
C ASN A 76 6.32 -0.73 -15.21
N LEU A 77 5.33 -0.21 -15.96
CA LEU A 77 4.65 -0.93 -17.05
C LEU A 77 5.53 -1.08 -18.32
N ASN A 78 6.48 -0.16 -18.54
CA ASN A 78 7.39 -0.13 -19.69
C ASN A 78 8.84 -0.50 -19.31
N GLY A 79 9.14 -0.69 -18.02
CA GLY A 79 10.44 -1.16 -17.55
C GLY A 79 10.44 -2.62 -17.10
N ASN A 80 11.62 -3.16 -16.82
CA ASN A 80 11.76 -4.45 -16.14
C ASN A 80 12.05 -4.20 -14.65
N PRO A 81 11.09 -4.44 -13.74
CA PRO A 81 11.32 -4.22 -12.31
C PRO A 81 12.32 -5.22 -11.69
N GLY A 82 12.70 -6.26 -12.43
CA GLY A 82 13.57 -7.34 -11.95
C GLY A 82 12.88 -8.19 -10.89
N ASP A 83 13.66 -8.69 -9.91
CA ASP A 83 13.13 -9.46 -8.79
C ASP A 83 12.37 -8.57 -7.79
N THR A 84 11.06 -8.81 -7.67
CA THR A 84 10.17 -8.08 -6.74
C THR A 84 10.02 -8.79 -5.38
N GLY A 85 10.62 -9.97 -5.19
CA GLY A 85 10.58 -10.73 -3.94
C GLY A 85 11.05 -9.92 -2.72
N PRO A 86 12.21 -9.23 -2.78
CA PRO A 86 12.67 -8.37 -1.69
C PRO A 86 11.70 -7.25 -1.34
N PHE A 87 11.01 -6.67 -2.33
CA PHE A 87 10.00 -5.65 -2.11
C PHE A 87 8.78 -6.20 -1.38
N LYS A 88 8.23 -7.33 -1.84
CA LYS A 88 7.08 -7.99 -1.18
C LYS A 88 7.39 -8.36 0.27
N GLN A 89 8.62 -8.81 0.55
CA GLN A 89 9.06 -9.10 1.92
C GLN A 89 9.14 -7.84 2.79
N LYS A 90 9.63 -6.72 2.26
CA LYS A 90 9.62 -5.44 2.99
C LYS A 90 8.20 -4.96 3.28
N VAL A 91 7.29 -5.10 2.32
CA VAL A 91 5.86 -4.78 2.51
C VAL A 91 5.26 -5.65 3.62
N TYR A 92 5.49 -6.96 3.59
CA TYR A 92 5.03 -7.86 4.65
C TYR A 92 5.61 -7.49 6.03
N GLN A 93 6.92 -7.24 6.12
CA GLN A 93 7.54 -6.81 7.39
C GLN A 93 6.91 -5.52 7.91
N GLN A 94 6.57 -4.57 7.02
CA GLN A 94 5.90 -3.34 7.41
C GLN A 94 4.45 -3.58 7.88
N VAL A 95 3.74 -4.57 7.35
CA VAL A 95 2.45 -5.03 7.90
C VAL A 95 2.63 -5.56 9.31
N CYS A 96 3.59 -6.45 9.54
CA CYS A 96 3.91 -6.97 10.87
C CYS A 96 4.21 -5.85 11.87
N ASP A 97 4.99 -4.85 11.46
CA ASP A 97 5.30 -3.69 12.28
C ASP A 97 4.05 -2.86 12.62
N TYR A 98 3.13 -2.67 11.67
CA TYR A 98 1.85 -1.99 11.93
C TYR A 98 0.95 -2.76 12.88
N VAL A 99 0.91 -4.09 12.77
CA VAL A 99 0.13 -4.92 13.70
C VAL A 99 0.74 -4.88 15.10
N ALA A 100 2.07 -4.97 15.22
CA ALA A 100 2.74 -4.98 16.51
C ALA A 100 2.72 -3.62 17.23
N ARG A 101 2.83 -2.51 16.50
CA ARG A 101 2.94 -1.15 17.06
C ARG A 101 1.64 -0.35 17.01
N GLY A 102 0.65 -0.84 16.28
CA GLY A 102 -0.59 -0.15 15.97
C GLY A 102 -0.51 0.71 14.71
N LEU A 103 -1.65 0.86 14.04
CA LEU A 103 -1.79 1.73 12.87
C LEU A 103 -1.90 3.21 13.28
N PRO A 104 -1.50 4.14 12.40
CA PRO A 104 -1.85 5.54 12.57
C PRO A 104 -3.37 5.72 12.74
N LYS A 105 -3.80 6.60 13.65
CA LYS A 105 -5.23 6.76 14.04
C LYS A 105 -6.21 6.85 12.85
N ARG A 106 -5.84 7.54 11.78
CA ARG A 106 -6.69 7.68 10.57
C ARG A 106 -6.81 6.36 9.80
N ALA A 107 -5.70 5.64 9.66
CA ALA A 107 -5.67 4.36 8.97
C ALA A 107 -6.46 3.32 9.75
N GLU A 108 -6.32 3.30 11.08
CA GLU A 108 -7.10 2.42 11.96
C GLU A 108 -8.60 2.70 11.87
N LYS A 109 -8.99 3.98 11.91
CA LYS A 109 -10.40 4.38 11.77
C LYS A 109 -11.00 3.90 10.45
N LEU A 110 -10.28 4.07 9.34
CA LEU A 110 -10.74 3.60 8.03
C LEU A 110 -10.80 2.07 7.97
N ARG A 111 -9.76 1.38 8.46
CA ARG A 111 -9.70 -0.08 8.51
C ARG A 111 -10.90 -0.66 9.25
N LEU A 112 -11.23 -0.12 10.42
CA LEU A 112 -12.38 -0.56 11.20
C LEU A 112 -13.71 -0.31 10.46
N ALA A 113 -13.86 0.86 9.83
CA ALA A 113 -15.04 1.16 9.04
C ALA A 113 -15.20 0.22 7.83
N LEU A 114 -14.10 -0.14 7.15
CA LEU A 114 -14.11 -1.14 6.08
C LEU A 114 -14.50 -2.52 6.61
N ALA A 115 -13.89 -2.95 7.72
CA ALA A 115 -14.20 -4.24 8.32
C ALA A 115 -15.68 -4.35 8.72
N GLU A 116 -16.23 -3.30 9.33
CA GLU A 116 -17.65 -3.23 9.68
C GLU A 116 -18.55 -3.28 8.43
N PHE A 117 -18.26 -2.45 7.43
CA PHE A 117 -19.06 -2.35 6.20
C PHE A 117 -19.08 -3.66 5.41
N TYR A 118 -17.95 -4.37 5.34
CA TYR A 118 -17.81 -5.63 4.62
C TYR A 118 -18.02 -6.87 5.49
N HIS A 119 -18.48 -6.70 6.74
CA HIS A 119 -18.71 -7.79 7.70
C HIS A 119 -17.50 -8.70 7.91
N ARG A 120 -16.31 -8.10 7.98
CA ARG A 120 -15.04 -8.78 8.25
C ARG A 120 -14.68 -8.66 9.74
N PRO A 121 -13.84 -9.56 10.29
CA PRO A 121 -13.33 -9.43 11.64
C PRO A 121 -12.60 -8.09 11.87
N THR A 122 -12.76 -7.53 13.06
CA THR A 122 -12.10 -6.27 13.44
C THR A 122 -10.65 -6.47 13.86
N GLU A 123 -10.24 -7.69 14.19
CA GLU A 123 -8.85 -8.04 14.50
C GLU A 123 -8.07 -8.36 13.22
N ILE A 124 -6.79 -7.99 13.19
CA ILE A 124 -5.90 -8.31 12.07
C ILE A 124 -5.25 -9.67 12.36
N ASN A 125 -5.56 -10.67 11.53
CA ASN A 125 -4.91 -11.97 11.59
C ASN A 125 -3.71 -12.02 10.62
N LEU A 126 -2.49 -12.05 11.17
CA LEU A 126 -1.26 -12.10 10.36
C LEU A 126 -1.17 -13.34 9.44
N ALA A 127 -1.90 -14.42 9.74
CA ALA A 127 -1.95 -15.60 8.88
C ALA A 127 -2.65 -15.32 7.52
N GLU A 128 -3.43 -14.24 7.40
CA GLU A 128 -4.05 -13.83 6.14
C GLU A 128 -3.10 -13.04 5.22
N PHE A 129 -1.90 -12.69 5.70
CA PHE A 129 -0.91 -11.92 4.95
C PHE A 129 0.19 -12.83 4.40
N ASP A 130 -0.15 -13.60 3.39
CA ASP A 130 0.77 -14.53 2.72
C ASP A 130 1.53 -13.84 1.58
N VAL A 131 2.82 -13.57 1.81
CA VAL A 131 3.71 -12.90 0.84
C VAL A 131 3.85 -13.64 -0.49
N THR A 132 3.56 -14.95 -0.53
CA THR A 132 3.66 -15.75 -1.75
C THR A 132 2.45 -15.62 -2.67
N LYS A 133 1.38 -14.96 -2.20
CA LYS A 133 0.08 -14.85 -2.92
C LYS A 133 -0.22 -13.46 -3.48
N ILE A 134 0.70 -12.51 -3.30
CA ILE A 134 0.57 -11.09 -3.65
C ILE A 134 1.58 -10.66 -4.69
#